data_AF-A0A6D2J7Y5-F1
#
_entry.id   AF-A0A6D2J7Y5-F1
#
_cell.length_a   1.000
_cell.length_b   1.000
_cell.length_c   1.000
_cell.angle_alpha   90.00
_cell.angle_beta   90.00
_cell.angle_gamma   90.00
#
_symmetry.space_group_name_H-M   'P 1'
#
loop_
_entity.id
_entity.type
_entity.pdbx_description
1 polymer ?
#
loop_
_entity_poly.entity_id
_entity_poly.type
_entity_poly.pdbx_seq_one_letter_code
_entity_poly.pdbx_strand_id
1 'polypeptide(L)'
;MIRYSDTSFVGLLELEPHKEHLSLNGYRANEAEFSRVWNGLTQRMIQEASSTTDAIWSSAKYYVADAAALPDSQALYAAMQCTPDLSPAQCNLCLTECLGNYQRCCLGRQGGSVNRLSCGFRAELYAFSGAFSGVTARPLSQPPTKTESNKFSTGTIVAIVVPIVVVMIMMIIIIIIFFLVLLARRSQSRKSYQEADLDQSGITTLQSLQFDFKTIEAATNKFAQTNKLGQGGFGEVYKGKLVDGTEVAVKRLSKTSEQGSQEFKNEVVLVAKLQHRSLVKLLGFCLEGDEKILLYEFVPNKSLDYFLFDPSMQGQLDWTKRYNIIMGITRGILYLHHDSRLTIIHRDLKASNILLDADMDPKIADFGMARIFGIDQSVANTKRIAGTFGYMPPEYVIDGQFSIKTDVYSFGVLVLEIVCGKKNRSFYQSNNTAENLVTYAWRLWRNE
;
A
#
# COMPACT_ATOMS: atom_id res chain seq x y z
N MET A 1 -14.81 26.15 -9.02
CA MET A 1 -13.80 25.07 -9.16
C MET A 1 -12.44 25.69 -9.43
N ILE A 2 -11.36 25.27 -8.76
CA ILE A 2 -9.99 25.77 -9.00
C ILE A 2 -9.14 24.60 -9.49
N ARG A 3 -8.45 24.77 -10.62
CA ARG A 3 -7.61 23.75 -11.25
C ARG A 3 -6.23 24.35 -11.57
N TYR A 4 -5.17 23.59 -11.31
CA TYR A 4 -3.79 23.93 -11.67
C TYR A 4 -3.12 22.70 -12.32
N SER A 5 -2.28 22.94 -13.31
CA SER A 5 -1.46 21.92 -13.97
C SER A 5 -0.26 22.60 -14.64
N ASP A 6 0.81 21.82 -14.80
CA ASP A 6 2.00 22.11 -15.59
C ASP A 6 1.78 21.97 -17.11
N THR A 7 0.61 21.48 -17.53
CA THR A 7 0.22 21.31 -18.94
C THR A 7 -1.04 22.13 -19.27
N SER A 8 -1.24 22.44 -20.55
CA SER A 8 -2.45 23.16 -20.99
C SER A 8 -3.68 22.26 -20.95
N PHE A 9 -4.75 22.72 -20.30
CA PHE A 9 -6.00 21.96 -20.13
C PHE A 9 -7.26 22.72 -20.59
N VAL A 10 -7.09 23.88 -21.22
CA VAL A 10 -8.20 24.73 -21.65
C VAL A 10 -8.98 24.05 -22.79
N GLY A 11 -10.29 23.86 -22.61
CA GLY A 11 -11.19 23.23 -23.57
C GLY A 11 -11.09 21.70 -23.61
N LEU A 12 -10.26 21.11 -22.76
CA LEU A 12 -10.06 19.66 -22.68
C LEU A 12 -11.01 19.05 -21.63
N LEU A 13 -11.88 18.17 -22.11
CA LEU A 13 -12.75 17.38 -21.24
C LEU A 13 -11.94 16.24 -20.61
N GLU A 14 -11.81 16.28 -19.29
CA GLU A 14 -11.19 15.20 -18.52
C GLU A 14 -12.22 14.57 -17.58
N LEU A 15 -12.53 13.31 -17.88
CA LEU A 15 -13.42 12.52 -17.04
C LEU A 15 -12.66 11.93 -15.84
N GLU A 16 -11.38 11.56 -15.99
CA GLU A 16 -10.60 10.96 -14.91
C GLU A 16 -9.38 11.82 -14.51
N PRO A 17 -8.94 11.78 -13.22
CA PRO A 17 -9.54 11.04 -12.11
C PRO A 17 -10.79 11.73 -11.55
N HIS A 18 -11.70 10.94 -10.97
CA HIS A 18 -12.80 11.45 -10.16
C HIS A 18 -12.62 11.12 -8.68
N LYS A 19 -13.22 11.95 -7.81
CA LYS A 19 -13.28 11.74 -6.36
C LYS A 19 -14.72 11.72 -5.90
N GLU A 20 -15.07 10.70 -5.13
CA GLU A 20 -16.37 10.53 -4.52
C GLU A 20 -16.27 10.81 -3.02
N HIS A 21 -17.22 11.58 -2.49
CA HIS A 21 -17.35 11.83 -1.06
C HIS A 21 -18.79 11.56 -0.66
N LEU A 22 -19.00 10.76 0.39
CA LEU A 22 -20.33 10.32 0.83
C LEU A 22 -20.53 10.59 2.32
N SER A 23 -21.75 10.94 2.71
CA SER A 23 -22.12 11.03 4.12
C SER A 23 -22.23 9.63 4.74
N LEU A 24 -21.66 9.45 5.95
CA LEU A 24 -21.74 8.19 6.69
C LEU A 24 -23.16 7.90 7.20
N ASN A 25 -23.99 8.94 7.34
CA ASN A 25 -25.38 8.81 7.75
C ASN A 25 -26.25 8.30 6.59
N GLY A 26 -26.91 7.17 6.81
CA GLY A 26 -27.91 6.65 5.88
C GLY A 26 -29.22 7.45 5.95
N TYR A 27 -29.93 7.55 4.83
CA TYR A 27 -31.29 8.07 4.76
C TYR A 27 -32.21 6.99 4.17
N ARG A 28 -33.30 6.69 4.86
CA ARG A 28 -34.25 5.65 4.47
C ARG A 28 -35.44 6.31 3.76
N ALA A 29 -35.33 6.50 2.45
CA ALA A 29 -36.43 6.99 1.61
C ALA A 29 -37.19 5.82 0.96
N ASN A 30 -38.43 6.05 0.55
CA ASN A 30 -39.10 5.19 -0.44
C ASN A 30 -38.35 5.28 -1.78
N GLU A 31 -37.69 4.19 -2.17
CA GLU A 31 -36.76 4.12 -3.30
C GLU A 31 -37.38 4.53 -4.64
N ALA A 32 -38.64 4.15 -4.88
CA ALA A 32 -39.34 4.45 -6.13
C ALA A 32 -39.70 5.94 -6.26
N GLU A 33 -40.05 6.58 -5.14
CA GLU A 33 -40.44 7.98 -5.12
C GLU A 33 -39.22 8.90 -5.12
N PHE A 34 -38.18 8.54 -4.35
CA PHE A 34 -36.89 9.22 -4.38
C PHE A 34 -36.27 9.19 -5.79
N SER A 35 -36.27 8.03 -6.46
CA SER A 35 -35.73 7.90 -7.81
C SER A 35 -36.46 8.79 -8.82
N ARG A 36 -37.78 8.96 -8.67
CA ARG A 36 -38.57 9.86 -9.52
C ARG A 36 -38.18 11.33 -9.31
N VAL A 37 -38.09 11.75 -8.05
CA VAL A 37 -37.68 13.12 -7.69
C VAL A 37 -36.26 13.40 -8.16
N TRP A 38 -35.35 12.45 -7.92
CA TRP A 38 -33.96 12.50 -8.35
C TRP A 38 -33.81 12.66 -9.87
N ASN A 39 -34.46 11.79 -10.66
CA ASN A 39 -34.36 11.84 -12.12
C ASN A 39 -34.92 13.17 -12.67
N GLY A 40 -36.06 13.63 -12.14
CA GLY A 40 -36.64 14.91 -12.55
C GLY A 40 -35.81 16.12 -12.16
N LEU A 41 -35.12 16.09 -11.00
CA LEU A 41 -34.21 17.15 -10.55
C LEU A 41 -32.94 17.19 -11.40
N THR A 42 -32.31 16.04 -11.57
CA THR A 42 -31.03 15.98 -12.27
C THR A 42 -31.14 16.24 -13.77
N GLN A 43 -32.21 15.77 -14.43
CA GLN A 43 -32.43 16.03 -15.85
C GLN A 43 -32.60 17.52 -16.16
N ARG A 44 -33.44 18.23 -15.41
CA ARG A 44 -33.66 19.67 -15.63
C ARG A 44 -32.40 20.49 -15.32
N MET A 45 -31.69 20.14 -14.25
CA MET A 45 -30.44 20.83 -13.91
C MET A 45 -29.35 20.61 -14.97
N ILE A 46 -29.22 19.40 -15.55
CA ILE A 46 -28.30 19.18 -16.68
C ILE A 46 -28.71 20.00 -17.90
N GLN A 47 -29.99 20.05 -18.22
CA GLN A 47 -30.48 20.85 -19.35
C GLN A 47 -30.15 22.34 -19.15
N GLU A 48 -30.38 22.87 -17.94
CA GLU A 48 -30.07 24.25 -17.60
C GLU A 48 -28.55 24.51 -17.62
N ALA A 49 -27.76 23.65 -16.96
CA ALA A 49 -26.31 23.76 -16.89
C ALA A 49 -25.62 23.55 -18.23
N SER A 50 -26.26 22.89 -19.21
CA SER A 50 -25.69 22.61 -20.53
C SER A 50 -26.27 23.50 -21.63
N SER A 51 -27.25 24.36 -21.36
CA SER A 51 -27.89 25.25 -22.35
C SER A 51 -27.43 26.70 -22.26
N THR A 52 -26.67 27.07 -21.22
CA THR A 52 -26.17 28.43 -21.04
C THR A 52 -25.25 28.84 -22.20
N THR A 53 -25.73 29.78 -23.02
CA THR A 53 -25.04 30.29 -24.21
C THR A 53 -24.38 31.66 -24.00
N ASP A 54 -24.41 32.19 -22.76
CA ASP A 54 -23.82 33.49 -22.47
C ASP A 54 -22.32 33.49 -22.76
N ALA A 55 -21.95 34.32 -23.76
CA ALA A 55 -20.64 34.44 -24.37
C ALA A 55 -19.62 35.23 -23.52
N ILE A 56 -19.95 35.54 -22.28
CA ILE A 56 -19.10 36.30 -21.37
C ILE A 56 -18.56 35.33 -20.32
N TRP A 57 -17.26 35.40 -20.03
CA TRP A 57 -16.56 34.66 -18.97
C TRP A 57 -17.10 35.06 -17.58
N SER A 58 -18.34 34.73 -17.29
CA SER A 58 -18.96 34.96 -15.99
C SER A 58 -18.68 33.75 -15.10
N SER A 59 -18.47 34.00 -13.82
CA SER A 59 -18.28 32.96 -12.80
C SER A 59 -19.50 32.04 -12.62
N ALA A 60 -20.62 32.33 -13.30
CA ALA A 60 -21.87 31.59 -13.25
C ALA A 60 -22.10 30.69 -14.49
N LYS A 61 -21.23 30.75 -15.51
CA LYS A 61 -21.37 29.91 -16.70
C LYS A 61 -21.31 28.42 -16.30
N TYR A 62 -22.34 27.66 -16.69
CA TYR A 62 -22.51 26.24 -16.38
C TYR A 62 -22.58 25.89 -14.89
N TYR A 63 -23.07 26.80 -14.05
CA TYR A 63 -23.40 26.55 -12.65
C TYR A 63 -24.91 26.54 -12.44
N VAL A 64 -25.43 25.50 -11.79
CA VAL A 64 -26.86 25.40 -11.42
C VAL A 64 -26.97 24.90 -9.99
N ALA A 65 -27.83 25.55 -9.20
CA ALA A 65 -28.26 25.11 -7.89
C ALA A 65 -29.79 25.06 -7.86
N ASP A 66 -30.37 23.93 -7.45
CA ASP A 66 -31.82 23.73 -7.40
C ASP A 66 -32.19 22.83 -6.22
N ALA A 67 -33.46 22.85 -5.83
CA ALA A 67 -33.99 22.02 -4.76
C ALA A 67 -35.32 21.36 -5.15
N ALA A 68 -35.50 20.11 -4.71
CA ALA A 68 -36.74 19.36 -4.91
C ALA A 68 -37.32 18.88 -3.58
N ALA A 69 -38.65 18.96 -3.44
CA ALA A 69 -39.34 18.46 -2.26
C ALA A 69 -39.35 16.92 -2.25
N LEU A 70 -39.06 16.35 -1.08
CA LEU A 70 -39.15 14.91 -0.81
C LEU A 70 -40.43 14.59 -0.01
N PRO A 71 -40.91 13.32 -0.03
CA PRO A 71 -42.20 12.93 0.57
C PRO A 71 -42.30 13.16 2.08
N ASP A 72 -41.19 13.04 2.82
CA ASP A 72 -41.15 13.16 4.28
C ASP A 72 -41.01 14.62 4.76
N SER A 73 -41.50 15.60 3.99
CA SER A 73 -41.32 17.04 4.27
C SER A 73 -39.85 17.51 4.32
N GLN A 74 -38.94 16.71 3.75
CA GLN A 74 -37.54 17.09 3.55
C GLN A 74 -37.35 17.69 2.15
N ALA A 75 -36.18 18.29 1.91
CA ALA A 75 -35.82 18.79 0.59
C ALA A 75 -34.43 18.29 0.21
N LEU A 76 -34.29 17.89 -1.06
CA LEU A 76 -33.01 17.57 -1.66
C LEU A 76 -32.46 18.82 -2.32
N TYR A 77 -31.31 19.29 -1.84
CA TYR A 77 -30.59 20.43 -2.39
C TYR A 77 -29.45 19.91 -3.25
N ALA A 78 -29.37 20.34 -4.50
CA ALA A 78 -28.33 19.91 -5.43
C ALA A 78 -27.67 21.10 -6.11
N ALA A 79 -26.36 20.97 -6.36
CA ALA A 79 -25.60 21.90 -7.16
C ALA A 79 -24.68 21.15 -8.13
N MET A 80 -24.53 21.70 -9.33
CA MET A 80 -23.63 21.19 -10.34
C MET A 80 -22.89 22.31 -11.05
N GLN A 81 -21.65 22.04 -11.46
CA GLN A 81 -20.79 23.01 -12.12
C GLN A 81 -19.89 22.34 -13.17
N CYS A 82 -19.71 22.98 -14.33
CA CYS A 82 -18.63 22.68 -15.28
C CYS A 82 -17.58 23.80 -15.29
N THR A 83 -16.37 23.51 -15.78
CA THR A 83 -15.41 24.57 -16.09
C THR A 83 -15.87 25.38 -17.32
N PRO A 84 -15.68 26.70 -17.34
CA PRO A 84 -16.31 27.61 -18.31
C PRO A 84 -15.77 27.47 -19.75
N ASP A 85 -14.63 26.81 -19.89
CA ASP A 85 -13.89 26.52 -21.12
C ASP A 85 -14.45 25.32 -21.92
N LEU A 86 -15.36 24.53 -21.34
CA LEU A 86 -16.00 23.43 -22.04
C LEU A 86 -17.08 23.90 -23.02
N SER A 87 -17.35 23.09 -24.04
CA SER A 87 -18.56 23.22 -24.86
C SER A 87 -19.81 22.71 -24.12
N PRO A 88 -21.03 23.14 -24.53
CA PRO A 88 -22.29 22.62 -24.03
C PRO A 88 -22.38 21.08 -24.00
N ALA A 89 -21.94 20.43 -25.09
CA ALA A 89 -21.97 18.97 -25.22
C ALA A 89 -20.98 18.29 -24.26
N GLN A 90 -19.78 18.86 -24.07
CA GLN A 90 -18.79 18.34 -23.13
C GLN A 90 -19.24 18.52 -21.67
N CYS A 91 -19.87 19.66 -21.34
CA CYS A 91 -20.43 19.86 -20.00
C CYS A 91 -21.55 18.86 -19.71
N ASN A 92 -22.46 18.64 -20.66
CA ASN A 92 -23.53 17.65 -20.53
C ASN A 92 -22.98 16.24 -20.28
N LEU A 93 -22.00 15.81 -21.07
CA LEU A 93 -21.34 14.51 -20.90
C LEU A 93 -20.69 14.39 -19.52
N CYS A 94 -19.92 15.40 -19.09
CA CYS A 94 -19.23 15.38 -17.80
C CYS A 94 -20.21 15.27 -16.62
N LEU A 95 -21.29 16.06 -16.65
CA LEU A 95 -22.32 16.06 -15.60
C LEU A 95 -23.08 14.72 -15.57
N THR A 96 -23.39 14.15 -16.74
CA THR A 96 -24.03 12.84 -16.84
C THR A 96 -23.19 11.74 -16.20
N GLU A 97 -21.87 11.75 -16.45
CA GLU A 97 -20.93 10.82 -15.81
C GLU A 97 -20.82 11.04 -14.29
N CYS A 98 -20.84 12.29 -13.81
CA CYS A 98 -20.88 12.59 -12.37
C CYS A 98 -22.14 12.04 -11.69
N LEU A 99 -23.31 12.15 -12.34
CA LEU A 99 -24.56 11.60 -11.81
C LEU A 99 -24.55 10.08 -11.78
N GLY A 100 -24.01 9.42 -12.81
CA GLY A 100 -23.89 7.96 -12.85
C GLY A 100 -23.02 7.43 -11.69
N ASN A 101 -21.91 8.11 -11.39
CA ASN A 101 -21.09 7.81 -10.22
C ASN A 101 -21.83 8.09 -8.91
N TYR A 102 -22.53 9.23 -8.81
CA TYR A 102 -23.30 9.56 -7.61
C TYR A 102 -24.36 8.50 -7.29
N GLN A 103 -25.07 8.02 -8.31
CA GLN A 103 -26.07 6.96 -8.16
C GLN A 103 -25.47 5.65 -7.60
N ARG A 104 -24.20 5.34 -7.91
CA ARG A 104 -23.52 4.14 -7.39
C ARG A 104 -22.96 4.33 -5.98
N CYS A 105 -22.36 5.49 -5.68
CA CYS A 105 -21.68 5.72 -4.41
C CYS A 105 -22.60 6.16 -3.27
N CYS A 106 -23.60 6.97 -3.61
CA CYS A 106 -24.13 7.97 -2.68
C CYS A 106 -25.66 7.98 -2.61
N LEU A 107 -26.35 7.22 -3.48
CA LEU A 107 -27.79 7.05 -3.43
C LEU A 107 -28.22 6.41 -2.09
N GLY A 108 -29.24 6.97 -1.43
CA GLY A 108 -29.69 6.50 -0.11
C GLY A 108 -28.86 7.01 1.08
N ARG A 109 -27.94 7.95 0.88
CA ARG A 109 -27.22 8.66 1.94
C ARG A 109 -27.84 10.03 2.20
N GLN A 110 -27.53 10.63 3.36
CA GLN A 110 -27.94 12.01 3.68
C GLN A 110 -27.36 13.07 2.71
N GLY A 111 -26.28 12.71 2.01
CA GLY A 111 -25.71 13.51 0.94
C GLY A 111 -24.38 12.95 0.44
N GLY A 112 -23.82 13.62 -0.57
CA GLY A 112 -22.55 13.27 -1.18
C GLY A 112 -22.13 14.25 -2.27
N SER A 113 -20.95 14.01 -2.83
CA SER A 113 -20.47 14.73 -4.01
C SER A 113 -19.57 13.85 -4.87
N VAL A 114 -19.59 14.11 -6.17
CA VAL A 114 -18.66 13.56 -7.16
C VAL A 114 -17.97 14.74 -7.81
N ASN A 115 -16.65 14.79 -7.71
CA ASN A 115 -15.83 15.87 -8.28
C ASN A 115 -14.87 15.28 -9.31
N ARG A 116 -14.88 15.86 -10.51
CA ARG A 116 -13.92 15.64 -11.59
C ARG A 116 -13.11 16.92 -11.80
N LEU A 117 -12.09 16.84 -12.65
CA LEU A 117 -11.27 18.01 -12.99
C LEU A 117 -12.05 19.05 -13.83
N SER A 118 -13.00 18.60 -14.65
CA SER A 118 -13.78 19.48 -15.54
C SER A 118 -15.22 19.76 -15.07
N CYS A 119 -15.74 19.01 -14.09
CA CYS A 119 -17.09 19.24 -13.55
C CYS A 119 -17.28 18.63 -12.16
N GLY A 120 -18.34 19.01 -11.47
CA GLY A 120 -18.69 18.46 -10.17
C GLY A 120 -20.18 18.47 -9.92
N PHE A 121 -20.62 17.54 -9.08
CA PHE A 121 -22.00 17.41 -8.63
C PHE A 121 -22.01 17.17 -7.11
N ARG A 122 -22.90 17.88 -6.41
CA ARG A 122 -23.13 17.70 -4.97
C ARG A 122 -24.62 17.72 -4.68
N ALA A 123 -25.08 16.81 -3.82
CA ALA A 123 -26.43 16.83 -3.30
C ALA A 123 -26.45 16.50 -1.81
N GLU A 124 -27.31 17.19 -1.07
CA GLU A 124 -27.45 17.07 0.39
C GLU A 124 -28.92 17.28 0.77
N LEU A 125 -29.33 16.74 1.93
CA LEU A 125 -30.66 16.99 2.50
C LEU A 125 -30.77 18.33 3.27
N TYR A 126 -29.74 19.18 3.19
CA TYR A 126 -29.68 20.51 3.79
C TYR A 126 -29.06 21.52 2.81
N ALA A 127 -29.43 22.78 2.90
CA ALA A 127 -28.81 23.84 2.11
C ALA A 127 -27.34 24.03 2.54
N PHE A 128 -26.41 23.99 1.59
CA PHE A 128 -24.96 23.99 1.87
C PHE A 128 -24.20 25.15 1.20
N SER A 129 -24.90 26.12 0.59
CA SER A 129 -24.29 27.28 -0.03
C SER A 129 -25.25 28.48 -0.05
N GLY A 130 -24.71 29.69 -0.18
CA GLY A 130 -25.51 30.91 -0.36
C GLY A 130 -26.35 30.92 -1.65
N ALA A 131 -26.10 30.02 -2.60
CA ALA A 131 -26.90 29.88 -3.81
C ALA A 131 -28.31 29.34 -3.55
N PHE A 132 -28.58 28.82 -2.35
CA PHE A 132 -29.91 28.35 -1.94
C PHE A 132 -30.72 29.42 -1.18
N SER A 133 -30.17 30.62 -0.98
CA SER A 133 -30.89 31.75 -0.37
C SER A 133 -32.00 32.23 -1.30
N GLY A 134 -33.24 31.81 -1.02
CA GLY A 134 -34.42 32.11 -1.84
C GLY A 134 -34.87 30.97 -2.77
N VAL A 135 -34.18 29.83 -2.77
CA VAL A 135 -34.61 28.63 -3.51
C VAL A 135 -35.68 27.90 -2.67
N THR A 136 -36.92 27.89 -3.15
CA THR A 136 -38.00 27.07 -2.57
C THR A 136 -38.04 25.71 -3.24
N ALA A 137 -38.08 24.64 -2.45
CA ALA A 137 -38.18 23.28 -2.95
C ALA A 137 -39.47 23.10 -3.75
N ARG A 138 -39.35 22.84 -5.05
CA ARG A 138 -40.52 22.70 -5.94
C ARG A 138 -41.04 21.25 -5.91
N PRO A 139 -42.35 21.01 -5.76
CA PRO A 139 -42.94 19.71 -6.06
C PRO A 139 -42.85 19.44 -7.57
N LEU A 140 -42.58 18.18 -7.96
CA LEU A 140 -42.58 17.83 -9.39
C LEU A 140 -43.97 18.07 -10.01
N SER A 141 -44.01 18.86 -11.07
CA SER A 141 -45.16 18.91 -11.99
C SER A 141 -45.31 17.53 -12.64
N GLN A 142 -46.53 16.98 -12.66
CA GLN A 142 -46.83 15.70 -13.33
C GLN A 142 -46.40 15.75 -14.81
N PRO A 143 -45.89 14.63 -15.38
CA PRO A 143 -45.46 14.60 -16.77
C PRO A 143 -46.66 14.74 -17.74
N PRO A 144 -46.46 15.29 -18.95
CA PRO A 144 -47.49 15.27 -19.97
C PRO A 144 -47.82 13.84 -20.40
N THR A 145 -49.08 13.67 -20.78
CA THR A 145 -49.74 12.44 -21.20
C THR A 145 -48.96 11.65 -22.24
N LYS A 146 -48.84 10.34 -22.01
CA LYS A 146 -48.28 9.36 -22.94
C LYS A 146 -49.00 9.43 -24.29
N THR A 147 -48.25 9.71 -25.34
CA THR A 147 -48.66 9.48 -26.72
C THR A 147 -48.62 7.97 -26.99
N GLU A 148 -49.68 7.45 -27.58
CA GLU A 148 -49.85 6.04 -27.91
C GLU A 148 -48.72 5.53 -28.80
N SER A 149 -48.00 4.51 -28.33
CA SER A 149 -47.11 3.71 -29.18
C SER A 149 -47.89 2.53 -29.75
N ASN A 150 -47.95 2.45 -31.07
CA ASN A 150 -48.52 1.33 -31.83
C ASN A 150 -48.07 -0.03 -31.26
N LYS A 151 -49.02 -0.87 -30.86
CA LYS A 151 -48.76 -2.23 -30.38
C LYS A 151 -48.37 -3.11 -31.56
N PHE A 152 -47.11 -3.57 -31.59
CA PHE A 152 -46.70 -4.67 -32.45
C PHE A 152 -47.31 -5.98 -31.94
N SER A 153 -47.73 -6.86 -32.85
CA SER A 153 -48.29 -8.18 -32.54
C SER A 153 -47.30 -9.01 -31.71
N THR A 154 -47.78 -9.64 -30.64
CA THR A 154 -47.01 -10.47 -29.70
C THR A 154 -46.15 -11.52 -30.41
N GLY A 155 -46.58 -12.03 -31.57
CA GLY A 155 -45.81 -12.99 -32.37
C GLY A 155 -44.51 -12.41 -32.96
N THR A 156 -44.51 -11.14 -33.36
CA THR A 156 -43.32 -10.46 -33.91
C THR A 156 -42.32 -10.09 -32.81
N ILE A 157 -42.82 -9.77 -31.60
CA ILE A 157 -41.97 -9.48 -30.43
C ILE A 157 -41.21 -10.73 -30.00
N VAL A 158 -41.87 -11.90 -29.94
CA VAL A 158 -41.21 -13.17 -29.57
C VAL A 158 -40.14 -13.57 -30.60
N ALA A 159 -40.41 -13.41 -31.89
CA ALA A 159 -39.47 -13.77 -32.95
C ALA A 159 -38.18 -12.94 -32.96
N ILE A 160 -38.23 -11.68 -32.48
CA ILE A 160 -37.06 -10.77 -32.44
C ILE A 160 -36.34 -10.85 -31.10
N VAL A 161 -37.08 -10.96 -29.98
CA VAL A 161 -36.49 -10.90 -28.64
C VAL A 161 -35.71 -12.18 -28.30
N VAL A 162 -36.20 -13.36 -28.70
CA VAL A 162 -35.55 -14.64 -28.36
C VAL A 162 -34.12 -14.75 -28.92
N PRO A 163 -33.85 -14.45 -30.21
CA PRO A 163 -32.48 -14.45 -30.74
C PRO A 163 -31.55 -13.44 -30.04
N ILE A 164 -32.06 -12.24 -29.73
CA ILE A 164 -31.27 -11.19 -29.07
C ILE A 164 -30.87 -11.63 -27.66
N VAL A 165 -31.79 -12.22 -26.90
CA VAL A 165 -31.50 -12.72 -25.54
C VAL A 165 -30.46 -13.83 -25.58
N VAL A 166 -30.53 -14.74 -26.56
CA VAL A 166 -29.52 -15.80 -26.72
C VAL A 166 -28.14 -15.20 -27.04
N VAL A 167 -28.05 -14.24 -27.96
CA VAL A 167 -26.79 -13.56 -28.29
C VAL A 167 -26.23 -12.79 -27.09
N MET A 168 -27.08 -12.11 -26.32
CA MET A 168 -26.67 -11.38 -25.11
C MET A 168 -26.12 -12.33 -24.04
N ILE A 169 -26.76 -13.48 -23.82
CA ILE A 169 -26.27 -14.50 -22.89
C ILE A 169 -24.92 -15.06 -23.35
N MET A 170 -24.75 -15.33 -24.65
CA MET A 170 -23.48 -15.81 -25.19
C MET A 170 -22.36 -14.77 -25.05
N MET A 171 -22.64 -13.49 -25.26
CA MET A 171 -21.68 -12.40 -25.05
C MET A 171 -21.29 -12.26 -23.58
N ILE A 172 -22.25 -12.37 -22.66
CA ILE A 172 -21.98 -12.35 -21.21
C ILE A 172 -21.09 -13.53 -20.82
N ILE A 173 -21.37 -14.74 -21.33
CA ILE A 173 -20.55 -15.93 -21.08
C ILE A 173 -19.12 -15.73 -21.62
N ILE A 174 -18.96 -15.18 -22.83
CA ILE A 174 -17.65 -14.88 -23.41
C ILE A 174 -16.89 -13.86 -22.56
N ILE A 175 -17.55 -12.79 -22.10
CA ILE A 175 -16.95 -11.78 -21.23
C ILE A 175 -16.53 -12.40 -19.90
N ILE A 176 -17.36 -13.25 -19.29
CA ILE A 176 -17.03 -13.96 -18.05
C ILE A 176 -15.83 -14.89 -18.27
N ILE A 177 -15.82 -15.69 -19.34
CA ILE A 177 -14.69 -16.57 -19.67
C ILE A 177 -13.43 -15.75 -19.91
N PHE A 178 -13.52 -14.64 -20.67
CA PHE A 178 -12.40 -13.75 -20.91
C PHE A 178 -11.86 -13.14 -19.61
N PHE A 179 -12.76 -12.70 -18.72
CA PHE A 179 -12.38 -12.14 -17.42
C PHE A 179 -11.75 -13.20 -16.52
N LEU A 180 -12.29 -14.41 -16.49
CA LEU A 180 -11.71 -15.56 -15.77
C LEU A 180 -10.34 -15.93 -16.34
N VAL A 181 -10.14 -15.89 -17.66
CA VAL A 181 -8.84 -16.11 -18.31
C VAL A 181 -7.86 -14.97 -17.98
N LEU A 182 -8.30 -13.71 -17.93
CA LEU A 182 -7.46 -12.59 -17.51
C LEU A 182 -7.06 -12.67 -16.04
N LEU A 183 -7.98 -13.07 -15.16
CA LEU A 183 -7.71 -13.32 -13.75
C LEU A 183 -6.77 -14.51 -13.57
N ALA A 184 -6.97 -15.59 -14.34
CA ALA A 184 -6.08 -16.74 -14.36
C ALA A 184 -4.69 -16.37 -14.88
N ARG A 185 -4.58 -15.53 -15.93
CA ARG A 185 -3.31 -15.01 -16.46
C ARG A 185 -2.60 -14.07 -15.49
N ARG A 186 -3.32 -13.19 -14.77
CA ARG A 186 -2.76 -12.35 -13.69
C ARG A 186 -2.28 -13.19 -12.50
N SER A 187 -3.04 -14.23 -12.14
CA SER A 187 -2.68 -15.19 -11.11
C SER A 187 -1.45 -16.03 -11.53
N GLN A 188 -1.41 -16.49 -12.78
CA GLN A 188 -0.26 -17.19 -13.37
C GLN A 188 0.95 -16.29 -13.51
N SER A 189 0.82 -14.99 -13.80
CA SER A 189 1.97 -14.06 -13.80
C SER A 189 2.52 -13.86 -12.39
N ARG A 190 1.67 -13.65 -11.38
CA ARG A 190 2.10 -13.58 -9.97
C ARG A 190 2.72 -14.88 -9.46
N LYS A 191 2.16 -16.03 -9.85
CA LYS A 191 2.73 -17.35 -9.55
C LYS A 191 4.01 -17.59 -10.32
N SER A 192 4.08 -17.24 -11.61
CA SER A 192 5.25 -17.42 -12.46
C SER A 192 6.44 -16.59 -11.97
N TYR A 193 6.28 -15.36 -11.50
CA TYR A 193 7.41 -14.61 -10.91
C TYR A 193 7.86 -15.14 -9.54
N GLN A 194 7.02 -15.90 -8.83
CA GLN A 194 7.32 -16.45 -7.51
C GLN A 194 7.70 -17.95 -7.54
N GLU A 195 7.33 -18.67 -8.60
CA GLU A 195 7.67 -20.07 -8.88
C GLU A 195 8.80 -20.22 -9.92
N ALA A 196 9.04 -19.23 -10.81
CA ALA A 196 10.09 -19.34 -11.84
C ALA A 196 11.53 -19.38 -11.29
N ASP A 197 11.73 -19.26 -9.97
CA ASP A 197 13.04 -19.41 -9.34
C ASP A 197 13.09 -20.52 -8.26
N LEU A 198 12.02 -21.30 -8.14
CA LEU A 198 12.04 -22.62 -7.49
C LEU A 198 12.40 -23.66 -8.56
N ASP A 199 13.62 -23.52 -9.08
CA ASP A 199 14.21 -24.55 -9.92
C ASP A 199 14.20 -25.89 -9.16
N GLN A 200 14.11 -27.00 -9.88
CA GLN A 200 14.00 -28.34 -9.28
C GLN A 200 15.22 -28.66 -8.38
N SER A 201 16.35 -27.98 -8.63
CA SER A 201 17.56 -27.95 -7.80
C SER A 201 17.38 -27.23 -6.44
N GLY A 202 16.58 -26.17 -6.38
CA GLY A 202 16.31 -25.39 -5.17
C GLY A 202 15.45 -26.14 -4.15
N ILE A 203 14.49 -26.95 -4.61
CA ILE A 203 13.66 -27.80 -3.75
C ILE A 203 14.51 -28.90 -3.10
N THR A 204 15.42 -29.55 -3.85
CA THR A 204 16.34 -30.56 -3.32
C THR A 204 17.34 -29.95 -2.32
N THR A 205 17.84 -28.74 -2.59
CA THR A 205 18.74 -28.02 -1.68
C THR A 205 18.02 -27.63 -0.37
N LEU A 206 16.76 -27.19 -0.44
CA LEU A 206 15.96 -26.87 0.75
C LEU A 206 15.66 -28.10 1.61
N GLN A 207 15.40 -29.26 1.00
CA GLN A 207 15.22 -30.51 1.75
C GLN A 207 16.48 -30.92 2.51
N SER A 208 17.68 -30.67 1.96
CA SER A 208 18.94 -30.98 2.64
C SER A 208 19.24 -30.09 3.85
N LEU A 209 18.58 -28.92 3.94
CA LEU A 209 18.77 -27.94 5.01
C LEU A 209 17.74 -28.08 6.14
N GLN A 210 16.83 -29.06 6.04
CA GLN A 210 15.81 -29.29 7.06
C GLN A 210 16.37 -30.13 8.21
N PHE A 211 16.23 -29.62 9.42
CA PHE A 211 16.58 -30.30 10.67
C PHE A 211 15.33 -30.82 11.37
N ASP A 212 15.45 -31.97 12.01
CA ASP A 212 14.42 -32.49 12.89
C ASP A 212 14.33 -31.65 14.17
N PHE A 213 13.11 -31.42 14.66
CA PHE A 213 12.86 -30.64 15.89
C PHE A 213 13.62 -31.22 17.09
N LYS A 214 13.67 -32.56 17.21
CA LYS A 214 14.40 -33.24 18.30
C LYS A 214 15.90 -32.95 18.29
N THR A 215 16.50 -32.80 17.10
CA THR A 215 17.93 -32.47 16.95
C THR A 215 18.19 -31.07 17.48
N ILE A 216 17.31 -30.12 17.16
CA ILE A 216 17.40 -28.72 17.64
C ILE A 216 17.13 -28.64 19.14
N GLU A 217 16.13 -29.37 19.62
CA GLU A 217 15.77 -29.46 21.03
C GLU A 217 16.98 -29.98 21.84
N ALA A 218 17.65 -31.04 21.38
CA ALA A 218 18.87 -31.54 22.00
C ALA A 218 20.00 -30.50 21.96
N ALA A 219 20.24 -29.87 20.80
CA ALA A 219 21.31 -28.89 20.61
C ALA A 219 21.16 -27.65 21.50
N THR A 220 19.92 -27.28 21.86
CA THR A 220 19.61 -26.11 22.70
C THR A 220 19.38 -26.46 24.17
N ASN A 221 19.56 -27.73 24.56
CA ASN A 221 19.19 -28.23 25.88
C ASN A 221 17.71 -27.92 26.23
N LYS A 222 16.80 -28.32 25.33
CA LYS A 222 15.36 -28.07 25.42
C LYS A 222 15.01 -26.59 25.50
N PHE A 223 15.69 -25.76 24.72
CA PHE A 223 15.52 -24.30 24.74
C PHE A 223 15.71 -23.71 26.15
N ALA A 224 16.73 -24.19 26.88
CA ALA A 224 17.03 -23.74 28.23
C ALA A 224 17.23 -22.21 28.28
N GLN A 225 16.68 -21.56 29.31
CA GLN A 225 16.80 -20.10 29.47
C GLN A 225 18.25 -19.63 29.62
N THR A 226 19.14 -20.48 30.15
CA THR A 226 20.59 -20.21 30.21
C THR A 226 21.24 -20.09 28.84
N ASN A 227 20.63 -20.66 27.80
CA ASN A 227 21.10 -20.59 26.42
C ASN A 227 20.45 -19.44 25.64
N LYS A 228 19.55 -18.66 26.25
CA LYS A 228 18.85 -17.58 25.55
C LYS A 228 19.82 -16.42 25.26
N LEU A 229 19.96 -16.09 23.98
CA LEU A 229 20.76 -14.98 23.48
C LEU A 229 19.97 -13.68 23.43
N GLY A 230 18.67 -13.77 23.16
CA GLY A 230 17.79 -12.61 23.06
C GLY A 230 16.34 -12.96 22.76
N GLN A 231 15.48 -11.94 22.84
CA GLN A 231 14.06 -12.03 22.47
C GLN A 231 13.64 -10.73 21.80
N GLY A 232 12.96 -10.84 20.66
CA GLY A 232 12.41 -9.70 19.93
C GLY A 232 10.97 -9.95 19.48
N GLY A 233 10.42 -9.04 18.67
CA GLY A 233 9.07 -9.19 18.10
C GLY A 233 8.89 -10.41 17.20
N PHE A 234 9.99 -11.06 16.83
CA PHE A 234 10.05 -12.17 15.88
C PHE A 234 10.24 -13.53 16.56
N GLY A 235 10.46 -13.56 17.87
CA GLY A 235 10.67 -14.80 18.63
C GLY A 235 11.89 -14.76 19.54
N GLU A 236 12.27 -15.94 20.03
CA GLU A 236 13.38 -16.14 20.95
C GLU A 236 14.57 -16.73 20.20
N VAL A 237 15.77 -16.28 20.55
CA VAL A 237 17.03 -16.77 19.97
C VAL A 237 17.84 -17.46 21.05
N TYR A 238 18.29 -18.68 20.76
CA TYR A 238 19.07 -19.52 21.68
C TYR A 238 20.41 -19.88 21.08
N LYS A 239 21.45 -19.96 21.91
CA LYS A 239 22.70 -20.62 21.58
C LYS A 239 22.47 -22.13 21.62
N GLY A 240 22.96 -22.83 20.61
CA GLY A 240 22.97 -24.29 20.58
C GLY A 240 24.32 -24.82 20.14
N LYS A 241 24.51 -26.13 20.34
CA LYS A 241 25.66 -26.86 19.84
C LYS A 241 25.17 -28.16 19.20
N LEU A 242 25.42 -28.31 17.90
CA LEU A 242 25.09 -29.52 17.15
C LEU A 242 25.99 -30.69 17.57
N VAL A 243 25.63 -31.91 17.17
CA VAL A 243 26.35 -33.15 17.54
C VAL A 243 27.79 -33.16 17.03
N ASP A 244 28.03 -32.55 15.87
CA ASP A 244 29.35 -32.36 15.27
C ASP A 244 30.20 -31.29 15.99
N GLY A 245 29.63 -30.61 16.99
CA GLY A 245 30.28 -29.56 17.76
C GLY A 245 30.07 -28.15 17.21
N THR A 246 29.38 -28.00 16.08
CA THR A 246 29.10 -26.69 15.47
C THR A 246 28.21 -25.86 16.39
N GLU A 247 28.67 -24.66 16.75
CA GLU A 247 27.86 -23.69 17.52
C GLU A 247 26.87 -22.98 16.59
N VAL A 248 25.63 -22.87 17.04
CA VAL A 248 24.52 -22.31 16.24
C VAL A 248 23.70 -21.30 17.02
N ALA A 249 23.10 -20.35 16.31
CA ALA A 249 22.06 -19.48 16.83
C ALA A 249 20.69 -19.96 16.31
N VAL A 250 19.82 -20.37 17.23
CA VAL A 250 18.51 -20.98 16.96
C VAL A 250 17.43 -19.95 17.21
N LYS A 251 16.85 -19.40 16.14
CA LYS A 251 15.72 -18.45 16.20
C LYS A 251 14.41 -19.23 16.10
N ARG A 252 13.70 -19.34 17.23
CA ARG A 252 12.38 -20.00 17.31
C ARG A 252 11.29 -18.94 17.17
N LEU A 253 10.57 -18.99 16.06
CA LEU A 253 9.54 -18.00 15.75
C LEU A 253 8.27 -18.27 16.56
N SER A 254 7.53 -17.22 16.90
CA SER A 254 6.29 -17.35 17.67
C SER A 254 5.21 -18.14 16.93
N LYS A 255 4.56 -19.08 17.62
CA LYS A 255 3.52 -19.97 17.07
C LYS A 255 2.25 -19.22 16.64
N THR A 256 1.93 -18.11 17.31
CA THR A 256 0.64 -17.39 17.14
C THR A 256 0.70 -16.25 16.14
N SER A 257 1.86 -15.99 15.53
CA SER A 257 2.07 -14.82 14.68
C SER A 257 1.93 -15.16 13.20
N GLU A 258 0.89 -14.63 12.54
CA GLU A 258 0.79 -14.65 11.07
C GLU A 258 2.00 -13.98 10.41
N GLN A 259 2.55 -12.96 11.07
CA GLN A 259 3.78 -12.30 10.64
C GLN A 259 4.98 -13.26 10.67
N GLY A 260 5.15 -14.05 11.73
CA GLY A 260 6.24 -15.01 11.86
C GLY A 260 6.22 -16.07 10.76
N SER A 261 5.04 -16.48 10.28
CA SER A 261 4.92 -17.44 9.18
C SER A 261 5.41 -16.87 7.84
N GLN A 262 5.09 -15.60 7.55
CA GLN A 262 5.59 -14.94 6.34
C GLN A 262 7.09 -14.66 6.42
N GLU A 263 7.59 -14.28 7.58
CA GLU A 263 9.02 -14.05 7.81
C GLU A 263 9.82 -15.34 7.66
N PHE A 264 9.35 -16.44 8.24
CA PHE A 264 9.95 -17.77 8.05
C PHE A 264 10.10 -18.10 6.56
N LYS A 265 9.01 -17.96 5.81
CA LYS A 265 9.03 -18.22 4.36
C LYS A 265 10.01 -17.32 3.64
N ASN A 266 10.10 -16.04 4.01
CA ASN A 266 11.07 -15.13 3.41
C ASN A 266 12.49 -15.58 3.73
N GLU A 267 12.83 -15.86 4.99
CA GLU A 267 14.20 -16.23 5.39
C GLU A 267 14.63 -17.56 4.77
N VAL A 268 13.76 -18.58 4.73
CA VAL A 268 14.09 -19.87 4.09
C VAL A 268 14.30 -19.72 2.59
N VAL A 269 13.45 -18.97 1.88
CA VAL A 269 13.56 -18.80 0.43
C VAL A 269 14.74 -17.91 0.03
N LEU A 270 15.02 -16.87 0.82
CA LEU A 270 16.07 -15.89 0.54
C LEU A 270 17.43 -16.34 1.04
N VAL A 271 17.56 -16.62 2.33
CA VAL A 271 18.86 -16.74 3.00
C VAL A 271 19.55 -18.07 2.66
N ALA A 272 18.79 -19.11 2.31
CA ALA A 272 19.36 -20.35 1.79
C ALA A 272 20.21 -20.14 0.51
N LYS A 273 19.95 -19.05 -0.24
CA LYS A 273 20.68 -18.69 -1.47
C LYS A 273 21.77 -17.64 -1.25
N LEU A 274 21.90 -17.07 -0.05
CA LEU A 274 22.85 -16.00 0.23
C LEU A 274 24.11 -16.54 0.90
N GLN A 275 25.25 -16.27 0.29
CA GLN A 275 26.56 -16.61 0.85
C GLN A 275 27.51 -15.45 0.62
N HIS A 276 27.78 -14.71 1.68
CA HIS A 276 28.73 -13.61 1.66
C HIS A 276 29.29 -13.39 3.07
N ARG A 277 30.58 -13.01 3.17
CA ARG A 277 31.29 -12.88 4.44
C ARG A 277 30.60 -11.91 5.43
N SER A 278 29.98 -10.86 4.89
CA SER A 278 29.31 -9.80 5.66
C SER A 278 27.81 -10.04 5.85
N LEU A 279 27.31 -11.25 5.62
CA LEU A 279 25.94 -11.65 5.96
C LEU A 279 26.00 -12.83 6.92
N VAL A 280 25.02 -12.94 7.82
CA VAL A 280 24.87 -14.11 8.69
C VAL A 280 24.36 -15.29 7.87
N LYS A 281 25.10 -16.39 7.90
CA LYS A 281 24.77 -17.61 7.17
C LYS A 281 23.64 -18.38 7.83
N LEU A 282 22.57 -18.67 7.08
CA LEU A 282 21.57 -19.68 7.45
C LEU A 282 22.17 -21.07 7.20
N LEU A 283 22.21 -21.89 8.25
CA LEU A 283 22.68 -23.27 8.20
C LEU A 283 21.55 -24.26 7.94
N GLY A 284 20.33 -23.91 8.33
CA GLY A 284 19.16 -24.74 8.10
C GLY A 284 17.90 -24.21 8.76
N PHE A 285 16.83 -24.99 8.69
CA PHE A 285 15.55 -24.66 9.29
C PHE A 285 14.84 -25.92 9.80
N CYS A 286 13.83 -25.74 10.65
CA CYS A 286 12.88 -26.78 11.04
C CYS A 286 11.47 -26.27 10.84
N LEU A 287 10.66 -27.10 10.20
CA LEU A 287 9.23 -26.91 10.00
C LEU A 287 8.52 -28.22 10.38
N GLU A 288 8.08 -28.30 11.64
CA GLU A 288 7.37 -29.47 12.18
C GLU A 288 6.13 -29.03 12.95
N GLY A 289 4.94 -29.35 12.42
CA GLY A 289 3.68 -28.86 12.97
C GLY A 289 3.65 -27.33 13.02
N ASP A 290 3.51 -26.77 14.23
CA ASP A 290 3.52 -25.33 14.46
C ASP A 290 4.92 -24.74 14.68
N GLU A 291 5.95 -25.58 14.84
CA GLU A 291 7.32 -25.15 15.07
C GLU A 291 7.94 -24.61 13.78
N LYS A 292 8.39 -23.35 13.84
CA LYS A 292 9.10 -22.66 12.76
C LYS A 292 10.41 -22.15 13.33
N ILE A 293 11.52 -22.80 12.99
CA ILE A 293 12.82 -22.55 13.60
C ILE A 293 13.85 -22.34 12.51
N LEU A 294 14.73 -21.36 12.70
CA LEU A 294 15.83 -21.05 11.80
C LEU A 294 17.16 -21.24 12.56
N LEU A 295 18.11 -21.92 11.92
CA LEU A 295 19.44 -22.17 12.46
C LEU A 295 20.44 -21.33 11.68
N TYR A 296 21.11 -20.42 12.37
CA TYR A 296 22.18 -19.59 11.83
C TYR A 296 23.53 -20.01 12.39
N GLU A 297 24.60 -19.60 11.71
CA GLU A 297 25.92 -19.59 12.33
C GLU A 297 25.89 -18.80 13.64
N PHE A 298 26.58 -19.31 14.66
CA PHE A 298 26.75 -18.55 15.89
C PHE A 298 27.81 -17.46 15.67
N VAL A 299 27.38 -16.20 15.79
CA VAL A 299 28.26 -15.04 15.71
C VAL A 299 28.65 -14.64 17.13
N PRO A 300 29.95 -14.76 17.52
CA PRO A 300 30.35 -14.79 18.92
C PRO A 300 30.28 -13.44 19.62
N ASN A 301 30.51 -12.33 18.89
CA ASN A 301 30.24 -11.02 19.45
C ASN A 301 28.77 -10.64 19.21
N LYS A 302 28.25 -9.81 20.10
CA LYS A 302 26.85 -9.37 20.05
C LYS A 302 26.61 -8.43 18.87
N SER A 303 25.39 -7.91 18.79
CA SER A 303 25.00 -6.89 17.83
C SER A 303 25.75 -5.57 18.05
N LEU A 304 25.88 -4.79 16.98
CA LEU A 304 26.58 -3.50 16.97
C LEU A 304 25.96 -2.49 17.94
N ASP A 305 24.65 -2.53 18.15
CA ASP A 305 23.96 -1.65 19.12
C ASP A 305 24.44 -1.87 20.56
N TYR A 306 24.83 -3.10 20.93
CA TYR A 306 25.45 -3.38 22.23
C TYR A 306 26.74 -2.58 22.40
N PHE A 307 27.59 -2.53 21.37
CA PHE A 307 28.85 -1.81 21.43
C PHE A 307 28.71 -0.30 21.24
N LEU A 308 27.71 0.16 20.48
CA LEU A 308 27.48 1.58 20.25
C LEU A 308 26.80 2.27 21.42
N PHE A 309 25.83 1.62 22.07
CA PHE A 309 24.93 2.29 23.01
C PHE A 309 25.11 1.89 24.47
N ASP A 310 25.80 0.79 24.77
CA ASP A 310 26.19 0.46 26.15
C ASP A 310 27.44 1.27 26.54
N PRO A 311 27.34 2.18 27.54
CA PRO A 311 28.48 3.01 27.96
C PRO A 311 29.72 2.21 28.36
N SER A 312 29.54 0.97 28.86
CA SER A 312 30.66 0.10 29.25
C SER A 312 31.40 -0.50 28.06
N MET A 313 30.75 -0.56 26.89
CA MET A 313 31.27 -1.22 25.69
C MET A 313 31.77 -0.24 24.63
N GLN A 314 31.32 1.02 24.67
CA GLN A 314 31.68 2.06 23.69
C GLN A 314 33.18 2.21 23.46
N GLY A 315 33.99 2.02 24.50
CA GLY A 315 35.46 2.09 24.42
C GLY A 315 36.11 0.99 23.57
N GLN A 316 35.39 -0.08 23.21
CA GLN A 316 35.93 -1.16 22.38
C GLN A 316 35.90 -0.83 20.88
N LEU A 317 35.09 0.15 20.47
CA LEU A 317 34.96 0.61 19.10
C LEU A 317 35.70 1.94 18.88
N ASP A 318 36.99 1.84 18.61
CA ASP A 318 37.78 2.93 18.06
C ASP A 318 37.31 3.30 16.63
N TRP A 319 37.79 4.44 16.12
CA TRP A 319 37.39 4.91 14.80
C TRP A 319 37.75 3.94 13.67
N THR A 320 38.91 3.29 13.74
CA THR A 320 39.35 2.32 12.72
C THR A 320 38.36 1.16 12.63
N LYS A 321 37.95 0.58 13.78
CA LYS A 321 36.92 -0.47 13.82
C LYS A 321 35.58 0.03 13.30
N ARG A 322 35.14 1.22 13.72
CA ARG A 322 33.89 1.82 13.22
C ARG A 322 33.89 1.98 11.71
N TYR A 323 34.99 2.46 11.14
CA TYR A 323 35.16 2.61 9.70
C TYR A 323 35.14 1.24 8.98
N ASN A 324 35.85 0.24 9.51
CA ASN A 324 35.83 -1.12 8.97
C ASN A 324 34.43 -1.75 9.03
N ILE A 325 33.68 -1.50 10.11
CA ILE A 325 32.28 -1.91 10.23
C ILE A 325 31.42 -1.25 9.16
N ILE A 326 31.54 0.07 8.95
CA ILE A 326 30.82 0.76 7.86
C ILE A 326 31.13 0.10 6.52
N MET A 327 32.42 -0.11 6.23
CA MET A 327 32.88 -0.73 4.98
C MET A 327 32.34 -2.15 4.79
N GLY A 328 32.37 -2.98 5.84
CA GLY A 328 31.84 -4.33 5.79
C GLY A 328 30.32 -4.37 5.57
N ILE A 329 29.57 -3.47 6.21
CA ILE A 329 28.13 -3.30 5.96
C ILE A 329 27.89 -2.88 4.51
N THR A 330 28.65 -1.92 3.98
CA THR A 330 28.55 -1.48 2.58
C THR A 330 28.77 -2.64 1.61
N ARG A 331 29.76 -3.50 1.85
CA ARG A 331 30.00 -4.71 1.03
C ARG A 331 28.81 -5.67 1.10
N GLY A 332 28.24 -5.88 2.28
CA GLY A 332 27.05 -6.71 2.45
C GLY A 332 25.85 -6.16 1.68
N ILE A 333 25.60 -4.85 1.75
CA ILE A 333 24.51 -4.19 1.01
C ILE A 333 24.74 -4.24 -0.50
N LEU A 334 25.97 -3.96 -0.96
CA LEU A 334 26.33 -4.05 -2.37
C LEU A 334 26.06 -5.45 -2.92
N TYR A 335 26.45 -6.48 -2.16
CA TYR A 335 26.16 -7.85 -2.52
C TYR A 335 24.65 -8.09 -2.67
N LEU A 336 23.83 -7.67 -1.71
CA LEU A 336 22.38 -7.85 -1.77
C LEU A 336 21.72 -7.10 -2.94
N HIS A 337 22.23 -5.92 -3.29
CA HIS A 337 21.60 -5.06 -4.30
C HIS A 337 22.04 -5.41 -5.72
N HIS A 338 23.30 -5.81 -5.90
CA HIS A 338 23.94 -5.90 -7.22
C HIS A 338 24.65 -7.23 -7.49
N ASP A 339 25.41 -7.78 -6.53
CA ASP A 339 26.28 -8.94 -6.82
C ASP A 339 25.60 -10.30 -6.57
N SER A 340 24.47 -10.33 -5.87
CA SER A 340 23.66 -11.55 -5.73
C SER A 340 22.87 -11.82 -7.01
N ARG A 341 22.58 -13.10 -7.27
CA ARG A 341 21.77 -13.54 -8.43
C ARG A 341 20.42 -12.81 -8.55
N LEU A 342 19.85 -12.43 -7.40
CA LEU A 342 18.61 -11.68 -7.30
C LEU A 342 18.89 -10.39 -6.55
N THR A 343 18.28 -9.28 -6.97
CA THR A 343 18.29 -8.05 -6.17
C THR A 343 17.41 -8.23 -4.94
N ILE A 344 17.99 -8.00 -3.76
CA ILE A 344 17.32 -8.20 -2.47
C ILE A 344 17.35 -6.90 -1.69
N ILE A 345 16.18 -6.46 -1.25
CA ILE A 345 16.04 -5.30 -0.37
C ILE A 345 15.77 -5.82 1.03
N HIS A 346 16.64 -5.46 1.99
CA HIS A 346 16.58 -5.91 3.37
C HIS A 346 15.38 -5.33 4.14
N ARG A 347 15.14 -4.01 3.97
CA ARG A 347 14.07 -3.19 4.58
C ARG A 347 14.09 -3.01 6.10
N ASP A 348 14.98 -3.69 6.81
CA ASP A 348 15.14 -3.51 8.27
C ASP A 348 16.62 -3.41 8.69
N LEU A 349 17.43 -2.65 7.95
CA LEU A 349 18.81 -2.36 8.34
C LEU A 349 18.84 -1.42 9.54
N LYS A 350 19.51 -1.85 10.62
CA LYS A 350 19.66 -1.13 11.88
C LYS A 350 20.79 -1.72 12.71
N ALA A 351 21.27 -1.01 13.73
CA ALA A 351 22.42 -1.45 14.52
C ALA A 351 22.21 -2.81 15.23
N SER A 352 20.98 -3.13 15.68
CA SER A 352 20.70 -4.43 16.30
C SER A 352 20.70 -5.61 15.32
N ASN A 353 20.64 -5.33 14.01
CA ASN A 353 20.68 -6.33 12.94
C ASN A 353 22.06 -6.45 12.29
N ILE A 354 23.08 -5.78 12.83
CA ILE A 354 24.48 -6.00 12.48
C ILE A 354 25.13 -6.77 13.62
N LEU A 355 25.46 -8.03 13.40
CA LEU A 355 26.24 -8.84 14.34
C LEU A 355 27.74 -8.65 14.07
N LEU A 356 28.57 -8.88 15.07
CA LEU A 356 30.03 -8.78 14.93
C LEU A 356 30.65 -10.16 15.13
N ASP A 357 31.48 -10.61 14.20
CA ASP A 357 32.20 -11.87 14.38
C ASP A 357 33.40 -11.72 15.32
N ALA A 358 34.18 -12.79 15.49
CA ALA A 358 35.33 -12.84 16.40
C ALA A 358 36.36 -11.73 16.15
N ASP A 359 36.48 -11.27 14.90
CA ASP A 359 37.43 -10.25 14.45
C ASP A 359 36.82 -8.83 14.47
N MET A 360 35.61 -8.68 15.01
CA MET A 360 34.79 -7.46 14.98
C MET A 360 34.36 -7.04 13.57
N ASP A 361 34.35 -7.97 12.61
CA ASP A 361 33.83 -7.74 11.27
C ASP A 361 32.28 -7.86 11.27
N PRO A 362 31.58 -7.01 10.50
CA PRO A 362 30.13 -6.95 10.54
C PRO A 362 29.47 -8.03 9.67
N LYS A 363 28.40 -8.62 10.19
CA LYS A 363 27.49 -9.52 9.50
C LYS A 363 26.05 -9.02 9.59
N ILE A 364 25.42 -8.76 8.45
CA ILE A 364 24.02 -8.36 8.36
C ILE A 364 23.13 -9.58 8.66
N ALA A 365 22.18 -9.40 9.57
CA ALA A 365 21.25 -10.42 10.04
C ALA A 365 19.78 -9.98 9.87
N ASP A 366 18.85 -10.91 10.10
CA ASP A 366 17.40 -10.70 10.16
C ASP A 366 16.75 -10.26 8.84
N PHE A 367 16.63 -11.24 7.93
CA PHE A 367 16.06 -11.09 6.59
C PHE A 367 14.54 -11.34 6.57
N GLY A 368 13.87 -11.43 7.72
CA GLY A 368 12.43 -11.70 7.79
C GLY A 368 11.58 -10.71 6.99
N MET A 369 12.05 -9.47 6.85
CA MET A 369 11.38 -8.42 6.09
C MET A 369 11.87 -8.26 4.65
N ALA A 370 12.88 -9.02 4.23
CA ALA A 370 13.52 -8.84 2.95
C ALA A 370 12.60 -9.18 1.77
N ARG A 371 12.88 -8.59 0.61
CA ARG A 371 12.09 -8.75 -0.62
C ARG A 371 13.00 -8.92 -1.83
N ILE A 372 12.61 -9.86 -2.69
CA ILE A 372 13.24 -10.09 -4.00
C ILE A 372 12.66 -9.08 -4.99
N PHE A 373 13.53 -8.42 -5.74
CA PHE A 373 13.18 -7.65 -6.93
C PHE A 373 13.48 -8.47 -8.18
N GLY A 374 12.55 -8.43 -9.14
CA GLY A 374 12.79 -8.97 -10.47
C GLY A 374 13.79 -8.10 -11.24
N ILE A 375 14.41 -8.66 -12.28
CA ILE A 375 15.50 -8.04 -13.07
C ILE A 375 15.11 -6.64 -13.61
N ASP A 376 13.83 -6.44 -13.97
CA ASP A 376 13.34 -5.17 -14.53
C ASP A 376 12.63 -4.26 -13.50
N GLN A 377 12.63 -4.63 -12.22
CA GLN A 377 11.91 -3.89 -11.19
C GLN A 377 12.84 -2.93 -10.45
N SER A 378 12.59 -1.63 -10.57
CA SER A 378 13.35 -0.59 -9.85
C SER A 378 12.66 -0.07 -8.58
N VAL A 379 11.33 -0.15 -8.54
CA VAL A 379 10.49 0.28 -7.40
C VAL A 379 9.34 -0.72 -7.21
N ALA A 380 8.94 -0.95 -5.96
CA ALA A 380 7.79 -1.76 -5.60
C ALA A 380 6.90 -1.05 -4.57
N ASN A 381 5.61 -1.40 -4.58
CA ASN A 381 4.63 -0.88 -3.64
C ASN A 381 4.15 -2.00 -2.69
N THR A 382 3.95 -1.68 -1.41
CA THR A 382 3.32 -2.56 -0.43
C THR A 382 2.24 -1.83 0.36
N LYS A 383 1.14 -2.53 0.64
CA LYS A 383 0.12 -2.04 1.59
C LYS A 383 0.54 -2.24 3.06
N ARG A 384 1.53 -3.11 3.30
CA ARG A 384 2.03 -3.44 4.63
C ARG A 384 3.37 -2.76 4.84
N ILE A 385 3.35 -1.67 5.61
CA ILE A 385 4.56 -1.02 6.11
C ILE A 385 5.12 -1.86 7.25
N ALA A 386 6.38 -2.25 7.12
CA ALA A 386 7.10 -3.00 8.13
C ALA A 386 8.58 -2.62 8.07
N GLY A 387 9.20 -2.46 9.25
CA GLY A 387 10.56 -1.99 9.43
C GLY A 387 10.68 -1.24 10.75
N THR A 388 11.89 -0.84 11.13
CA THR A 388 12.13 -0.13 12.39
C THR A 388 11.93 1.37 12.24
N PHE A 389 10.98 1.95 12.99
CA PHE A 389 10.75 3.39 13.01
C PHE A 389 12.03 4.17 13.34
N GLY A 390 12.32 5.22 12.56
CA GLY A 390 13.56 5.98 12.58
C GLY A 390 14.54 5.60 11.45
N TYR A 391 14.51 4.35 10.97
CA TYR A 391 15.34 3.90 9.84
C TYR A 391 14.58 3.84 8.52
N MET A 392 13.25 3.94 8.55
CA MET A 392 12.41 3.91 7.36
C MET A 392 12.41 5.27 6.66
N PRO A 393 12.59 5.31 5.33
CA PRO A 393 12.52 6.55 4.56
C PRO A 393 11.06 7.03 4.40
N PRO A 394 10.85 8.33 4.14
CA PRO A 394 9.51 8.91 4.10
C PRO A 394 8.62 8.33 2.98
N GLU A 395 9.14 8.09 1.78
CA GLU A 395 8.38 7.52 0.66
C GLU A 395 7.86 6.10 0.97
N TYR A 396 8.61 5.35 1.77
CA TYR A 396 8.15 4.04 2.23
C TYR A 396 7.06 4.15 3.27
N VAL A 397 7.17 5.08 4.22
CA VAL A 397 6.18 5.26 5.29
C VAL A 397 4.87 5.85 4.74
N ILE A 398 4.95 6.78 3.78
CA ILE A 398 3.82 7.52 3.24
C ILE A 398 3.12 6.71 2.15
N ASP A 399 3.88 6.23 1.16
CA ASP A 399 3.32 5.64 -0.07
C ASP A 399 3.46 4.12 -0.13
N GLY A 400 4.17 3.51 0.83
CA GLY A 400 4.52 2.09 0.76
C GLY A 400 5.51 1.76 -0.35
N GLN A 401 6.18 2.77 -0.90
CA GLN A 401 7.19 2.62 -1.96
C GLN A 401 8.51 2.15 -1.37
N PHE A 402 9.06 1.05 -1.88
CA PHE A 402 10.39 0.59 -1.49
C PHE A 402 11.22 0.23 -2.71
N SER A 403 12.53 0.38 -2.57
CA SER A 403 13.56 0.08 -3.57
C SER A 403 14.90 -0.17 -2.88
N ILE A 404 15.98 -0.37 -3.64
CA ILE A 404 17.34 -0.37 -3.07
C ILE A 404 17.64 0.92 -2.27
N LYS A 405 17.00 2.05 -2.62
CA LYS A 405 17.16 3.32 -1.91
C LYS A 405 16.59 3.28 -0.51
N THR A 406 15.65 2.38 -0.23
CA THR A 406 15.13 2.16 1.12
C THR A 406 16.23 1.69 2.06
N ASP A 407 17.02 0.71 1.63
CA ASP A 407 18.18 0.24 2.39
C ASP A 407 19.29 1.29 2.47
N VAL A 408 19.51 2.08 1.41
CA VAL A 408 20.49 3.18 1.41
C VAL A 408 20.14 4.24 2.45
N TYR A 409 18.88 4.61 2.58
CA TYR A 409 18.44 5.54 3.63
C TYR A 409 18.67 4.96 5.02
N SER A 410 18.25 3.72 5.27
CA SER A 410 18.47 3.04 6.55
C SER A 410 19.96 2.92 6.88
N PHE A 411 20.80 2.65 5.88
CA PHE A 411 22.26 2.64 6.01
C PHE A 411 22.83 4.01 6.36
N GLY A 412 22.32 5.10 5.77
CA GLY A 412 22.70 6.47 6.15
C GLY A 412 22.43 6.76 7.62
N VAL A 413 21.26 6.37 8.12
CA VAL A 413 20.94 6.47 9.56
C VAL A 413 21.92 5.65 10.41
N LEU A 414 22.22 4.43 9.99
CA LEU A 414 23.16 3.54 10.68
C LEU A 414 24.58 4.12 10.73
N VAL A 415 25.05 4.74 9.65
CA VAL A 415 26.35 5.44 9.61
C VAL A 415 26.37 6.57 10.64
N LEU A 416 25.30 7.36 10.74
CA LEU A 416 25.21 8.42 11.75
C LEU A 416 25.30 7.83 13.16
N GLU A 417 24.61 6.72 13.45
CA GLU A 417 24.69 6.04 14.75
C GLU A 417 26.10 5.53 15.04
N ILE A 418 26.78 4.95 14.05
CA ILE A 418 28.17 4.46 14.19
C ILE A 418 29.12 5.62 14.49
N VAL A 419 28.97 6.75 13.80
CA VAL A 419 29.84 7.91 13.99
C VAL A 419 29.60 8.54 15.37
N CYS A 420 28.34 8.79 15.74
CA CYS A 420 28.03 9.54 16.97
C CYS A 420 27.96 8.66 18.23
N GLY A 421 27.83 7.34 18.09
CA GLY A 421 27.59 6.43 19.23
C GLY A 421 26.26 6.68 19.96
N LYS A 422 25.31 7.36 19.33
CA LYS A 422 23.98 7.68 19.90
C LYS A 422 22.88 7.02 19.10
N LYS A 423 21.85 6.56 19.81
CA LYS A 423 20.69 5.94 19.20
C LYS A 423 19.84 6.99 18.50
N ASN A 424 19.35 6.69 17.30
CA ASN A 424 18.53 7.63 16.52
C ASN A 424 17.27 8.09 17.29
N ARG A 425 16.69 7.20 18.12
CA ARG A 425 15.50 7.49 18.93
C ARG A 425 15.77 8.26 20.23
N SER A 426 17.02 8.53 20.63
CA SER A 426 17.32 9.23 21.89
C SER A 426 17.29 10.76 21.80
N PHE A 427 17.07 11.36 20.62
CA PHE A 427 17.09 12.82 20.43
C PHE A 427 15.80 13.55 20.87
N TYR A 428 14.88 12.89 21.57
CA TYR A 428 13.65 13.50 22.09
C TYR A 428 13.86 14.50 23.25
N GLN A 429 15.09 14.75 23.72
CA GLN A 429 15.33 15.56 24.93
C GLN A 429 16.54 16.50 24.79
N SER A 430 16.45 17.48 23.90
CA SER A 430 17.06 18.79 24.12
C SER A 430 16.38 19.83 23.23
N ASN A 431 15.61 20.77 23.83
CA ASN A 431 15.08 22.00 23.21
C ASN A 431 13.72 21.96 22.48
N ASN A 432 12.68 21.31 23.06
CA ASN A 432 11.26 21.47 22.66
C ASN A 432 10.93 21.25 21.16
N THR A 433 11.84 20.64 20.41
CA THR A 433 11.64 20.18 19.04
C THR A 433 11.96 18.70 19.02
N ALA A 434 11.03 17.88 18.53
CA ALA A 434 11.24 16.45 18.37
C ALA A 434 12.23 16.21 17.23
N GLU A 435 13.51 16.36 17.52
CA GLU A 435 14.57 16.14 16.54
C GLU A 435 14.94 14.65 16.53
N ASN A 436 15.09 14.08 15.33
CA ASN A 436 15.74 12.78 15.15
C ASN A 436 17.20 13.02 14.76
N LEU A 437 18.04 11.97 14.85
CA LEU A 437 19.48 12.08 14.60
C LEU A 437 19.79 12.62 13.19
N VAL A 438 18.94 12.30 12.20
CA VAL A 438 19.09 12.77 10.82
C VAL A 438 18.91 14.28 10.73
N THR A 439 17.84 14.82 11.30
CA THR A 439 17.58 16.28 11.33
C THR A 439 18.68 17.00 12.10
N TYR A 440 19.12 16.44 13.23
CA TYR A 440 20.19 17.03 14.04
C TYR A 440 21.51 17.11 13.25
N ALA A 441 21.94 16.01 12.63
CA ALA A 441 23.16 15.97 11.82
C ALA A 441 23.09 16.94 10.63
N TRP A 442 21.93 17.03 9.96
CA TRP A 442 21.71 17.98 8.87
C TRP A 442 21.84 19.44 9.32
N ARG A 443 21.33 19.79 10.51
CA ARG A 443 21.45 21.16 11.07
C ARG A 443 22.90 21.52 11.39
N LEU A 444 23.68 20.59 11.95
CA LEU A 444 25.10 20.82 12.20
C LEU A 444 25.84 21.07 10.89
N TRP A 445 25.63 20.23 9.88
CA TRP A 445 26.26 20.37 8.56
C TRP A 445 25.91 21.68 7.85
N ARG A 446 24.67 22.17 8.00
CA ARG A 446 24.20 23.41 7.36
C ARG A 446 24.66 24.70 8.03
N ASN A 447 25.09 24.62 9.29
CA ASN A 447 25.50 25.77 10.09
C ASN A 447 27.03 25.94 10.12
N GLU A 448 27.76 25.05 9.44
CA GLU A 448 29.14 25.26 8.94
C GLU A 448 29.09 25.92 7.56
#